data_AF-A0A7J3B0U6-F1
#
_entry.id   AF-A0A7J3B0U6-F1
#
_cell.length_a   1.000
_cell.length_b   1.000
_cell.length_c   1.000
_cell.angle_alpha   90.00
_cell.angle_beta   90.00
_cell.angle_gamma   90.00
#
_symmetry.space_group_name_H-M   'P 1'
#
loop_
_entity.id
_entity.type
_entity.pdbx_description
1 polymer ?
#
loop_
_entity_poly.entity_id
_entity_poly.type
_entity_poly.pdbx_seq_one_letter_code
_entity_poly.pdbx_strand_id
1 'polypeptide(L)'
;MEKPACTGRFNGVEIGVGFFPIGAPAAVATLEEAIACGAKMIIEVGLAGGLQGFLKPADIIVVTEAVRDEGTSYHYLPPGVKVESSQRLRETLIECLNG
;
A
#
# COMPACT_ATOMS: atom_id res chain seq x y z
N MET A 1 1.37 -19.50 15.78
CA MET A 1 0.95 -18.39 14.91
C MET A 1 1.94 -17.27 15.16
N GLU A 2 2.86 -17.02 14.23
CA GLU A 2 3.83 -15.92 14.35
C GLU A 2 3.09 -14.58 14.40
N LYS A 3 3.69 -13.58 15.05
CA LYS A 3 3.09 -12.25 15.23
C LYS A 3 2.83 -11.62 13.85
N PRO A 4 1.56 -11.40 13.45
CA PRO A 4 1.24 -10.84 12.13
C PRO A 4 1.55 -9.34 12.04
N ALA A 5 1.99 -8.72 13.14
CA ALA A 5 2.45 -7.35 13.19
C ALA A 5 3.50 -7.14 14.28
N CYS A 6 4.41 -6.19 14.05
CA CYS A 6 5.36 -5.68 15.03
C CYS A 6 5.50 -4.16 14.89
N THR A 7 5.96 -3.52 15.97
CA THR A 7 6.28 -2.10 15.99
C THR A 7 7.76 -1.92 16.32
N GLY A 8 8.36 -0.87 15.79
CA GLY A 8 9.76 -0.53 16.01
C GLY A 8 10.01 0.95 15.81
N ARG A 9 11.28 1.34 15.90
CA ARG A 9 11.70 2.72 15.67
C ARG A 9 12.92 2.73 14.76
N PHE A 10 12.89 3.59 13.75
CA PHE A 10 14.00 3.77 12.80
C PHE A 10 14.23 5.27 12.60
N ASN A 11 15.47 5.73 12.73
CA ASN A 11 15.84 7.15 12.64
C ASN A 11 14.94 8.09 13.46
N GLY A 12 14.55 7.64 14.66
CA GLY A 12 13.68 8.42 15.54
C GLY A 12 12.19 8.36 15.23
N VAL A 13 11.78 7.71 14.13
CA VAL A 13 10.38 7.56 13.68
C VAL A 13 9.82 6.20 14.10
N GLU A 14 8.61 6.18 14.68
CA GLU A 14 7.90 4.94 14.97
C GLU A 14 7.34 4.32 13.70
N ILE A 15 7.52 3.00 13.56
CA ILE A 15 7.10 2.23 12.39
C ILE A 15 6.32 1.01 12.87
N GLY A 16 5.17 0.76 12.25
CA GLY A 16 4.46 -0.52 12.33
C GLY A 16 4.71 -1.32 11.05
N VAL A 17 4.97 -2.61 11.19
CA VAL A 17 5.04 -3.57 10.08
C VAL A 17 4.03 -4.65 10.36
N GLY A 18 3.19 -4.96 9.37
CA GLY A 18 2.15 -5.98 9.51
C GLY A 18 1.82 -6.66 8.19
N PHE A 19 1.18 -7.81 8.29
CA PHE A 19 0.68 -8.56 7.15
C PHE A 19 -0.69 -8.03 6.72
N PHE A 20 -0.83 -7.72 5.43
CA PHE A 20 -2.10 -7.38 4.80
C PHE A 20 -2.65 -8.62 4.06
N PRO A 21 -3.83 -9.12 4.44
CA PRO A 21 -4.38 -10.31 3.80
C PRO A 21 -4.78 -10.08 2.34
N ILE A 22 -4.79 -11.16 1.56
CA ILE A 22 -5.25 -11.14 0.17
C ILE A 22 -6.75 -10.79 0.12
N GLY A 23 -7.09 -9.86 -0.77
CA GLY A 23 -8.46 -9.44 -1.06
C GLY A 23 -8.82 -8.12 -0.39
N ALA A 24 -9.47 -7.24 -1.15
CA ALA A 24 -9.75 -5.88 -0.72
C ALA A 24 -10.52 -5.76 0.62
N PRO A 25 -11.57 -6.57 0.92
CA PRO A 25 -12.26 -6.47 2.22
C PRO A 25 -11.33 -6.77 3.41
N ALA A 26 -10.45 -7.76 3.27
CA ALA A 26 -9.57 -8.17 4.35
C ALA A 26 -8.39 -7.19 4.53
N ALA A 27 -7.82 -6.70 3.43
CA ALA A 27 -6.80 -5.65 3.47
C ALA A 27 -7.34 -4.35 4.11
N VAL A 28 -8.56 -3.95 3.76
CA VAL A 28 -9.23 -2.77 4.36
C VAL A 28 -9.46 -2.95 5.86
N ALA A 29 -9.83 -4.13 6.34
CA ALA A 29 -9.97 -4.37 7.78
C ALA A 29 -8.66 -4.09 8.54
N THR A 30 -7.53 -4.58 8.02
CA THR A 30 -6.20 -4.30 8.60
C THR A 30 -5.80 -2.82 8.46
N LEU A 31 -6.14 -2.16 7.35
CA LEU A 31 -5.89 -0.72 7.16
C LEU A 31 -6.67 0.12 8.17
N GLU A 32 -7.96 -0.17 8.38
CA GLU A 32 -8.80 0.53 9.35
C GLU A 32 -8.26 0.39 10.78
N GLU A 33 -7.80 -0.81 11.17
CA GLU A 33 -7.13 -1.03 12.45
C GLU A 33 -5.84 -0.22 12.56
N ALA A 34 -4.99 -0.22 11.53
CA ALA A 34 -3.74 0.55 11.53
C ALA A 34 -4.00 2.07 11.66
N ILE A 35 -5.00 2.59 10.94
CA ILE A 35 -5.43 4.00 11.00
C ILE A 35 -5.97 4.32 12.40
N ALA A 36 -6.81 3.46 12.98
CA ALA A 36 -7.35 3.61 14.33
C ALA A 36 -6.26 3.58 15.40
N CYS A 37 -5.20 2.77 15.20
CA CYS A 37 -4.01 2.74 16.05
C CYS A 37 -3.06 3.94 15.85
N GLY A 38 -3.39 4.87 14.95
CA GLY A 38 -2.69 6.15 14.79
C GLY A 38 -1.78 6.25 13.57
N ALA A 39 -1.74 5.24 12.70
CA ALA A 39 -0.97 5.33 11.46
C ALA A 39 -1.43 6.54 10.61
N LYS A 40 -0.47 7.35 10.17
CA LYS A 40 -0.71 8.54 9.32
C LYS A 40 -0.17 8.41 7.91
N MET A 41 0.74 7.46 7.71
CA MET A 41 1.36 7.14 6.42
C MET A 41 1.37 5.63 6.32
N ILE A 42 0.92 5.12 5.18
CA ILE A 42 0.83 3.69 4.91
C ILE A 42 1.54 3.44 3.58
N ILE A 43 2.47 2.49 3.59
CA ILE A 43 3.14 2.00 2.39
C ILE A 43 2.86 0.51 2.36
N GLU A 44 2.17 0.06 1.31
CA GLU A 44 1.96 -1.35 1.03
C GLU A 44 3.06 -1.86 0.11
N VAL A 45 3.63 -3.02 0.44
CA VAL A 45 4.64 -3.70 -0.39
C VAL A 45 4.13 -5.10 -0.68
N GLY A 46 4.02 -5.42 -1.95
CA GLY A 46 3.49 -6.69 -2.41
C GLY A 46 4.07 -7.10 -3.75
N LEU A 47 3.51 -8.17 -4.31
CA LEU A 47 3.86 -8.69 -5.63
C LEU A 47 2.67 -8.50 -6.57
N ALA A 48 2.95 -8.24 -7.84
CA ALA A 48 1.93 -8.12 -8.88
C ALA A 48 2.42 -8.76 -10.19
N GLY A 49 1.47 -9.16 -11.03
CA GLY A 49 1.76 -9.57 -12.40
C GLY A 49 1.94 -8.35 -13.30
N GLY A 50 3.00 -8.34 -14.11
CA GLY A 50 3.21 -7.31 -15.12
C GLY A 50 2.34 -7.57 -16.35
N LEU A 51 1.52 -6.58 -16.75
CA LEU A 51 0.70 -6.63 -17.97
C LEU A 51 1.42 -6.03 -19.19
N GLN A 52 2.46 -5.22 -18.96
CA GLN A 52 3.21 -4.55 -20.01
C GLN A 52 4.38 -5.42 -20.45
N GLY A 53 4.54 -5.64 -21.76
CA GLY A 53 5.56 -6.54 -22.32
C GLY A 53 7.02 -6.13 -22.09
N PHE A 54 7.28 -4.91 -21.61
CA PHE A 54 8.62 -4.47 -21.23
C PHE A 54 8.99 -4.81 -19.78
N LEU A 55 8.01 -5.18 -18.93
CA LEU A 55 8.25 -5.53 -17.54
C LEU A 55 8.90 -6.91 -17.44
N LYS A 56 9.83 -7.06 -16.50
CA LYS A 56 10.55 -8.30 -16.19
C LYS A 56 10.23 -8.75 -14.77
N PRO A 57 10.33 -10.05 -14.47
CA PRO A 57 10.30 -10.52 -13.09
C PRO A 57 11.31 -9.76 -12.23
N ALA A 58 10.89 -9.41 -11.02
CA ALA A 58 11.64 -8.60 -10.04
C ALA A 58 11.82 -7.11 -10.37
N ASP A 59 11.18 -6.58 -11.42
CA ASP A 59 11.06 -5.12 -11.57
C ASP A 59 10.29 -4.53 -10.38
N ILE A 60 10.80 -3.42 -9.84
CA ILE A 60 10.12 -2.66 -8.78
C ILE A 60 9.22 -1.62 -9.44
N ILE A 61 7.95 -1.61 -9.04
CA ILE A 61 6.95 -0.69 -9.57
C ILE A 61 6.42 0.17 -8.42
N VAL A 62 6.49 1.49 -8.59
CA VAL A 62 5.80 2.44 -7.72
C VAL A 62 4.44 2.77 -8.32
N VAL A 63 3.37 2.33 -7.66
CA VAL A 63 2.00 2.54 -8.16
C VAL A 63 1.57 4.00 -7.99
N THR A 64 1.20 4.64 -9.09
CA THR A 64 0.66 6.01 -9.12
C THR A 64 -0.85 6.05 -8.92
N GLU A 65 -1.55 5.06 -9.48
CA GLU A 65 -3.00 4.96 -9.57
C GLU A 65 -3.40 3.48 -9.63
N ALA A 66 -4.61 3.15 -9.16
CA ALA A 66 -5.17 1.82 -9.26
C ALA A 66 -6.58 1.86 -9.88
N VAL A 67 -6.84 0.91 -10.79
CA VAL A 67 -8.20 0.63 -11.27
C VAL A 67 -8.97 -0.07 -10.17
N ARG A 68 -10.16 0.43 -9.85
CA ARG A 68 -11.03 -0.09 -8.78
C ARG A 68 -11.91 -1.23 -9.30
N ASP A 69 -11.27 -2.35 -9.62
CA ASP A 69 -11.95 -3.58 -10.08
C ASP A 69 -12.22 -4.57 -8.92
N GLU A 70 -12.61 -4.02 -7.77
CA GLU A 70 -12.97 -4.75 -6.55
C GLU A 70 -14.20 -4.08 -5.89
N GLY A 71 -14.89 -4.75 -4.96
CA GLY A 71 -16.16 -4.25 -4.41
C GLY A 71 -16.05 -3.28 -3.23
N THR A 72 -14.99 -3.37 -2.42
CA THR A 72 -14.83 -2.70 -1.13
C THR A 72 -14.68 -1.19 -1.27
N SER A 73 -13.87 -0.69 -2.21
CA SER A 73 -13.64 0.76 -2.33
C SER A 73 -14.91 1.54 -2.70
N TYR A 74 -15.91 0.90 -3.31
CA TYR A 74 -17.20 1.54 -3.61
C TYR A 74 -18.02 1.90 -2.36
N HIS A 75 -17.66 1.36 -1.20
CA HIS A 75 -18.20 1.79 0.09
C HIS A 75 -17.55 3.07 0.63
N TYR A 76 -16.42 3.51 0.05
CA TYR A 76 -15.67 4.71 0.46
C TYR A 76 -15.78 5.85 -0.55
N LEU A 77 -15.84 5.55 -1.85
CA LEU A 77 -15.89 6.54 -2.92
C LEU A 77 -16.89 6.11 -4.01
N PRO A 78 -17.62 7.05 -4.64
CA PRO A 78 -18.53 6.71 -5.72
C PRO A 78 -17.78 6.15 -6.94
N PRO A 79 -18.49 5.44 -7.85
CA PRO A 79 -17.90 4.94 -9.08
C PRO A 79 -17.41 6.08 -9.99
N GLY A 80 -16.41 5.79 -10.83
CA GLY A 80 -15.82 6.75 -11.77
C GLY A 80 -14.83 7.74 -11.14
N VAL A 81 -14.66 7.73 -9.81
CA VAL A 81 -13.62 8.51 -9.14
C VAL A 81 -12.26 7.88 -9.34
N LYS A 82 -11.35 8.66 -9.90
CA LYS A 82 -9.92 8.35 -10.01
C LYS A 82 -9.28 8.32 -8.63
N VAL A 83 -8.48 7.29 -8.33
CA VAL A 83 -7.78 7.15 -7.04
C VAL A 83 -6.28 7.05 -7.28
N GLU A 84 -5.55 8.01 -6.72
CA GLU A 84 -4.10 8.12 -6.85
C GLU A 84 -3.42 7.87 -5.50
N SER A 85 -2.19 7.36 -5.53
CA SER A 85 -1.35 7.31 -4.34
C SER A 85 -0.96 8.73 -3.90
N SER A 86 -0.63 8.89 -2.62
CA SER A 86 -0.16 10.18 -2.09
C SER A 86 1.07 10.66 -2.88
N GLN A 87 0.99 11.84 -3.51
CA GLN A 87 2.08 12.43 -4.26
C GLN A 87 3.38 12.54 -3.45
N ARG A 88 3.30 13.07 -2.21
CA ARG A 88 4.46 13.23 -1.32
C ARG A 88 5.20 11.90 -1.09
N LEU A 89 4.47 10.88 -0.62
CA LEU A 89 5.04 9.54 -0.38
C LEU A 89 5.62 8.91 -1.66
N ARG A 90 4.92 9.08 -2.79
CA ARG A 90 5.35 8.54 -4.09
C ARG A 90 6.68 9.16 -4.54
N GLU A 91 6.80 10.49 -4.49
CA GLU A 91 8.03 11.20 -4.88
C GLU A 91 9.20 10.79 -3.99
N THR A 92 9.01 10.78 -2.66
CA THR A 92 10.04 10.32 -1.72
C THR A 92 10.47 8.87 -1.98
N LEU A 93 9.53 7.98 -2.28
CA LEU A 93 9.85 6.57 -2.56
C LEU A 93 10.66 6.43 -3.85
N ILE A 94 10.30 7.18 -4.90
CA ILE A 94 11.04 7.19 -6.18
C ILE A 94 12.46 7.72 -5.97
N GLU A 95 12.64 8.79 -5.18
CA GLU A 95 13.97 9.30 -4.84
C GLU A 95 14.81 8.25 -4.08
N CYS A 96 14.23 7.57 -3.09
CA CYS A 96 14.91 6.52 -2.33
C CYS A 96 15.28 5.29 -3.16
N LEU A 97 14.51 4.95 -4.19
CA LEU A 97 14.77 3.78 -5.04
C LEU A 97 15.80 4.05 -6.15
N ASN A 98 16.03 5.32 -6.48
CA ASN A 98 16.99 5.74 -7.50
C ASN A 98 18.37 6.11 -6.94
N GLY A 99 18.50 6.25 -5.62
CA GLY A 99 19.77 6.49 -4.92
C GLY A 99 20.49 5.20 -4.56
#